data_AF-A0A971SGT7-F1
#
_entry.id   AF-A0A971SGT7-F1
#
_cell.length_a   1.000
_cell.length_b   1.000
_cell.length_c   1.000
_cell.angle_alpha   90.00
_cell.angle_beta   90.00
_cell.angle_gamma   90.00
#
_symmetry.space_group_name_H-M   'P 1'
#
loop_
_entity.id
_entity.type
_entity.pdbx_description
1 polymer ?
#
loop_
_entity_poly.entity_id
_entity_poly.type
_entity_poly.pdbx_seq_one_letter_code
_entity_poly.pdbx_strand_id
1 'polypeptide(L)'
;MLLLRVEIHDFALVEELVIEPADGFTVLTGETGAGKSILIDAFEFLSGTRSDRNMVRTDCDEARVEALFQSEDNEELLIFRSLNASGRSYAKINGELVTIRSLRDKMKDVLAIHGQNDQQAIFDDSLHRELVDAYAGDEAESLCADYLTLLQDLLEIDEDILRLGESPEQRASRQDFLSYQIEEIESANLQPSEEEELLKRAKTLQALQSLAEHLNTGLTALSAENDLGALSLIRHARKALQEAARYSSKCKQLAEELESIEGDVD
;
A
#
# COMPACT_ATOMS: atom_id res chain seq x y z
N MET A 1 -8.91 -29.49 27.06
CA MET A 1 -8.10 -30.41 26.22
C MET A 1 -7.53 -31.51 27.11
N LEU A 2 -7.45 -32.74 26.61
CA LEU A 2 -6.90 -33.91 27.29
C LEU A 2 -5.56 -34.29 26.67
N LEU A 3 -4.58 -34.68 27.49
CA LEU A 3 -3.31 -35.23 27.01
C LEU A 3 -3.52 -36.71 26.66
N LEU A 4 -3.25 -37.10 25.42
CA LEU A 4 -3.36 -38.49 24.96
C LEU A 4 -2.04 -39.24 25.05
N ARG A 5 -0.94 -38.57 24.70
CA ARG A 5 0.39 -39.18 24.63
C ARG A 5 1.48 -38.13 24.75
N VAL A 6 2.56 -38.46 25.43
CA VAL A 6 3.80 -37.67 25.46
C VAL A 6 4.99 -38.58 25.18
N GLU A 7 5.88 -38.10 24.33
CA GLU A 7 7.13 -38.76 23.96
C GLU A 7 8.30 -37.82 24.23
N ILE A 8 9.31 -38.33 24.91
CA ILE A 8 10.51 -37.60 25.30
C ILE A 8 11.71 -38.42 24.83
N HIS A 9 12.61 -37.78 24.09
CA HIS A 9 13.84 -38.37 23.59
C HIS A 9 15.05 -37.54 23.98
N ASP A 10 16.10 -38.21 24.45
CA ASP A 10 17.42 -37.64 24.74
C ASP A 10 17.38 -36.39 25.64
N PHE A 11 16.45 -36.36 26.60
CA PHE A 11 16.19 -35.23 27.48
C PHE A 11 16.74 -35.49 28.89
N ALA A 12 17.68 -34.67 29.33
CA ALA A 12 18.39 -34.80 30.61
C ALA A 12 18.94 -36.23 30.83
N LEU A 13 18.36 -36.99 31.77
CA LEU A 13 18.77 -38.37 32.07
C LEU A 13 17.93 -39.44 31.36
N VAL A 14 16.98 -39.05 30.52
CA VAL A 14 16.08 -39.94 29.77
C VAL A 14 16.59 -40.09 28.34
N GLU A 15 16.76 -41.34 27.91
CA GLU A 15 17.02 -41.69 26.50
C GLU A 15 15.70 -41.71 25.71
N GLU A 16 14.71 -42.43 26.23
CA GLU A 16 13.36 -42.49 25.68
C GLU A 16 12.35 -42.67 26.80
N LEU A 17 11.27 -41.90 26.77
CA LEU A 17 10.12 -42.05 27.67
C LEU A 17 8.84 -41.78 26.88
N VAL A 18 7.94 -42.75 26.91
CA VAL A 18 6.61 -42.66 26.30
C VAL A 18 5.57 -42.88 27.40
N ILE A 19 4.63 -41.95 27.50
CA ILE A 19 3.53 -42.02 28.47
C ILE A 19 2.21 -41.76 27.76
N GLU A 20 1.26 -42.66 27.99
CA GLU A 20 -0.14 -42.54 27.60
C GLU A 20 -0.94 -42.45 28.90
N PRO A 21 -1.24 -41.23 29.39
CA PRO A 21 -1.97 -41.06 30.64
C PRO A 21 -3.40 -41.58 30.50
N ALA A 22 -3.98 -42.01 31.62
CA ALA A 22 -5.40 -42.36 31.68
C ALA A 22 -6.26 -41.10 31.80
N ASP A 23 -7.52 -41.22 31.40
CA ASP A 23 -8.49 -40.13 31.51
C ASP A 23 -8.66 -39.67 32.97
N GLY A 24 -8.73 -38.35 33.14
CA GLY A 24 -8.93 -37.71 34.44
C GLY A 24 -7.63 -37.65 35.27
N PHE A 25 -7.46 -38.58 36.22
CA PHE A 25 -6.44 -38.47 37.25
C PHE A 25 -5.35 -39.55 37.11
N THR A 26 -4.18 -39.13 36.62
CA THR A 26 -2.99 -39.98 36.52
C THR A 26 -2.00 -39.67 37.63
N VAL A 27 -1.61 -40.69 38.41
CA VAL A 27 -0.61 -40.57 39.48
C VAL A 27 0.68 -41.24 39.09
N LEU A 28 1.76 -40.47 39.03
CA LEU A 28 3.12 -40.96 38.83
C LEU A 28 3.80 -41.20 40.18
N THR A 29 4.26 -42.44 40.42
CA THR A 29 5.00 -42.83 41.63
C THR A 29 6.37 -43.40 41.26
N GLY A 30 7.33 -43.34 42.19
CA GLY A 30 8.70 -43.81 41.97
C GLY A 30 9.56 -43.69 43.22
N GLU A 31 10.72 -44.35 43.23
CA GLU A 31 11.62 -44.44 44.39
C GLU A 31 12.51 -43.18 44.54
N THR A 32 13.02 -42.68 43.42
CA THR A 32 13.86 -41.48 43.35
C THR A 32 13.14 -40.46 42.47
N GLY A 33 12.77 -39.30 43.02
CA GLY A 33 11.93 -38.29 42.34
C GLY A 33 12.46 -37.75 41.00
N ALA A 34 13.62 -38.22 40.52
CA ALA A 34 14.23 -37.86 39.24
C ALA A 34 13.30 -38.07 38.05
N GLY A 35 12.58 -39.21 37.96
CA GLY A 35 11.67 -39.47 36.83
C GLY A 35 10.47 -38.51 36.78
N LYS A 36 9.96 -38.12 37.94
CA LYS A 36 8.86 -37.15 38.05
C LYS A 36 9.34 -35.74 37.70
N SER A 37 10.50 -35.33 38.20
CA SER A 37 11.08 -34.02 37.90
C SER A 37 11.38 -33.86 36.41
N ILE A 38 11.98 -34.87 35.77
CA ILE A 38 12.29 -34.81 34.32
C ILE A 38 11.02 -34.63 33.48
N LEU A 39 9.93 -35.28 33.87
CA LEU A 39 8.65 -35.15 33.19
C LEU A 39 8.05 -33.75 33.35
N ILE A 40 8.15 -33.15 34.54
CA ILE A 40 7.75 -31.76 34.77
C ILE A 40 8.62 -30.82 33.93
N ASP A 41 9.94 -31.00 33.94
CA ASP A 41 10.88 -30.20 33.15
C ASP A 41 10.59 -30.31 31.63
N ALA A 42 10.22 -31.50 31.15
CA ALA A 42 9.84 -31.72 29.76
C ALA A 42 8.53 -31.00 29.40
N PHE A 43 7.55 -30.97 30.30
CA PHE A 43 6.31 -30.20 30.12
C PHE A 43 6.54 -28.70 30.18
N GLU A 44 7.40 -28.21 31.08
CA GLU A 44 7.82 -26.81 31.11
C GLU A 44 8.55 -26.43 29.82
N PHE A 45 9.41 -27.32 29.33
CA PHE A 45 10.05 -27.15 28.03
C PHE A 45 8.99 -27.13 26.91
N LEU A 46 8.01 -28.04 26.90
CA LEU A 46 6.96 -28.02 25.88
C LEU A 46 6.11 -26.73 25.92
N SER A 47 5.90 -26.12 27.09
CA SER A 47 5.09 -24.90 27.26
C SER A 47 5.75 -23.59 26.78
N GLY A 48 6.98 -23.65 26.25
CA GLY A 48 7.64 -22.46 25.70
C GLY A 48 8.45 -21.65 26.74
N THR A 49 8.78 -22.26 27.89
CA THR A 49 9.74 -21.69 28.85
C THR A 49 11.17 -21.66 28.31
N ARG A 50 12.10 -21.06 29.06
CA ARG A 50 13.49 -20.90 28.64
C ARG A 50 14.18 -22.27 28.59
N SER A 51 14.78 -22.59 27.44
CA SER A 51 15.58 -23.80 27.25
C SER A 51 16.99 -23.64 27.80
N ASP A 52 17.48 -24.64 28.53
CA ASP A 52 18.88 -24.76 28.96
C ASP A 52 19.56 -25.90 28.18
N ARG A 53 20.82 -25.71 27.75
CA ARG A 53 21.59 -26.75 27.05
C ARG A 53 21.77 -28.01 27.90
N ASN A 54 21.73 -27.88 29.22
CA ASN A 54 21.78 -29.00 30.15
C ASN A 54 20.56 -29.94 30.04
N MET A 55 19.52 -29.55 29.30
CA MET A 55 18.38 -30.40 28.97
C MET A 55 18.70 -31.43 27.88
N VAL A 56 19.78 -31.24 27.11
CA VAL A 56 20.23 -32.26 26.14
C VAL A 56 21.04 -33.31 26.88
N ARG A 57 20.65 -34.59 26.74
CA ARG A 57 21.36 -35.72 27.33
C ARG A 57 22.84 -35.72 26.91
N THR A 58 23.71 -36.14 27.82
CA THR A 58 25.15 -36.24 27.56
C THR A 58 25.42 -37.16 26.37
N ASP A 59 26.33 -36.74 25.49
CA ASP A 59 26.70 -37.43 24.24
C ASP A 59 25.60 -37.50 23.17
N CYS A 60 24.50 -36.75 23.31
CA CYS A 60 23.45 -36.61 22.31
C CYS A 60 23.48 -35.23 21.62
N ASP A 61 23.09 -35.19 20.33
CA ASP A 61 23.10 -33.96 19.53
C ASP A 61 21.83 -33.10 19.71
N GLU A 62 20.70 -33.73 20.08
CA GLU A 62 19.37 -33.10 20.10
C GLU A 62 18.46 -33.79 21.12
N ALA A 63 17.73 -33.00 21.92
CA ALA A 63 16.63 -33.45 22.75
C ALA A 63 15.29 -33.07 22.12
N ARG A 64 14.29 -33.94 22.24
CA ARG A 64 12.96 -33.74 21.64
C ARG A 64 11.87 -34.10 22.63
N VAL A 65 10.82 -33.28 22.65
CA VAL A 65 9.60 -33.54 23.42
C VAL A 65 8.41 -33.30 22.50
N GLU A 66 7.52 -34.28 22.45
CA GLU A 66 6.31 -34.27 21.65
C GLU A 66 5.12 -34.66 22.51
N ALA A 67 4.00 -33.96 22.36
CA ALA A 67 2.77 -34.26 23.07
C ALA A 67 1.55 -34.11 22.15
N LEU A 68 0.67 -35.09 22.21
CA LEU A 68 -0.61 -35.12 21.52
C LEU A 68 -1.73 -34.81 22.51
N PHE A 69 -2.49 -33.77 22.22
CA PHE A 69 -3.67 -33.37 22.98
C PHE A 69 -4.93 -33.51 22.12
N GLN A 70 -6.08 -33.64 22.78
CA GLN A 70 -7.39 -33.70 22.13
C GLN A 70 -8.36 -32.70 22.79
N SER A 71 -9.11 -31.96 21.98
CA SER A 71 -10.22 -31.10 22.45
C SER A 71 -11.48 -31.93 22.72
N GLU A 72 -12.48 -31.30 23.37
CA GLU A 72 -13.79 -31.93 23.59
C GLU A 72 -14.52 -32.21 22.25
N ASP A 73 -14.23 -31.43 21.21
CA ASP A 73 -14.75 -31.59 19.86
C ASP A 73 -13.97 -32.63 19.02
N ASN A 74 -13.08 -33.40 19.66
CA ASN A 74 -12.17 -34.38 19.04
C ASN A 74 -11.14 -33.78 18.06
N GLU A 75 -10.83 -32.48 18.17
CA GLU A 75 -9.72 -31.90 17.43
C GLU A 75 -8.39 -32.24 18.09
N GLU A 76 -7.44 -32.74 17.31
CA GLU A 76 -6.11 -33.10 17.79
C GLU A 76 -5.13 -31.92 17.66
N LEU A 77 -4.31 -31.75 18.70
CA LEU A 77 -3.26 -30.76 18.77
C LEU A 77 -1.94 -31.47 19.07
N LEU A 78 -1.07 -31.51 18.07
CA LEU A 78 0.28 -32.03 18.18
C LEU A 78 1.26 -30.90 18.44
N ILE A 79 1.95 -30.97 19.58
CA ILE A 79 2.99 -30.00 19.96
C ILE A 79 4.32 -30.72 19.95
N PHE A 80 5.29 -30.15 19.24
CA PHE A 80 6.66 -30.66 19.19
C PHE A 80 7.63 -29.53 19.53
N ARG A 81 8.60 -29.81 20.40
CA ARG A 81 9.72 -28.91 20.66
C ARG A 81 11.04 -29.69 20.65
N SER A 82 12.05 -29.08 20.04
CA SER A 82 13.40 -29.62 19.98
C SER A 82 14.42 -28.58 20.44
N LEU A 83 15.49 -29.08 21.06
CA LEU A 83 16.67 -28.32 21.44
C LEU A 83 17.92 -29.09 21.02
N ASN A 84 18.81 -28.45 20.27
CA ASN A 84 20.09 -29.06 19.93
C ASN A 84 21.18 -28.73 20.97
N ALA A 85 22.27 -29.51 20.96
CA ALA A 85 23.43 -29.30 21.85
C ALA A 85 24.08 -27.92 21.68
N SER A 86 23.90 -27.27 20.52
CA SER A 86 24.35 -25.88 20.29
C SER A 86 23.49 -24.82 20.98
N GLY A 87 22.35 -25.20 21.57
CA GLY A 87 21.39 -24.33 22.27
C GLY A 87 20.36 -23.65 21.38
N ARG A 88 20.27 -24.01 20.10
CA ARG A 88 19.16 -23.57 19.22
C ARG A 88 17.96 -24.47 19.46
N SER A 89 16.81 -23.87 19.73
CA SER A 89 15.53 -24.56 19.81
C SER A 89 14.59 -24.13 18.70
N TYR A 90 13.72 -25.04 18.30
CA TYR A 90 12.60 -24.77 17.41
C TYR A 90 11.36 -25.54 17.91
N ALA A 91 10.20 -25.06 17.51
CA ALA A 91 8.93 -25.64 17.90
C ALA A 91 8.03 -25.81 16.68
N LYS A 92 7.14 -26.79 16.75
CA LYS A 92 6.10 -27.02 15.76
C LYS A 92 4.75 -27.23 16.44
N ILE A 93 3.70 -26.77 15.77
CA ILE A 93 2.31 -27.06 16.12
C ILE A 93 1.69 -27.69 14.88
N ASN A 94 1.11 -28.89 15.02
CA ASN A 94 0.54 -29.67 13.92
C ASN A 94 1.48 -29.81 12.71
N GLY A 95 2.78 -29.94 12.98
CA GLY A 95 3.83 -30.08 11.96
C GLY A 95 4.39 -28.77 11.39
N GLU A 96 3.77 -27.62 11.64
CA GLU A 96 4.21 -26.31 11.13
C GLU A 96 5.14 -25.60 12.12
N LEU A 97 6.20 -24.95 11.61
CA LEU A 97 7.15 -24.21 12.44
C LEU A 97 6.52 -22.96 13.04
N VAL A 98 6.65 -22.79 14.36
CA VAL A 98 6.12 -21.63 15.09
C VAL A 98 7.20 -20.92 15.90
N THR A 99 6.93 -19.66 16.25
CA THR A 99 7.77 -18.93 17.20
C THR A 99 7.53 -19.41 18.63
N ILE A 100 8.54 -19.30 19.51
CA ILE A 100 8.39 -19.65 20.93
C ILE A 100 7.31 -18.81 21.63
N ARG A 101 7.10 -17.56 21.19
CA ARG A 101 6.02 -16.71 21.71
C ARG A 101 4.64 -17.29 21.38
N SER A 102 4.42 -17.63 20.11
CA SER A 102 3.16 -18.25 19.67
C SER A 102 2.91 -19.60 20.33
N LEU A 103 3.96 -20.42 20.50
CA LEU A 103 3.88 -21.65 21.28
C LEU A 103 3.43 -21.37 22.72
N ARG A 104 4.10 -20.43 23.41
CA ARG A 104 3.78 -20.09 24.80
C ARG A 104 2.36 -19.60 24.95
N ASP A 105 1.91 -18.70 24.07
CA ASP A 105 0.55 -18.18 24.12
C ASP A 105 -0.49 -19.30 23.90
N LYS A 106 -0.24 -20.24 22.97
CA LYS A 106 -1.12 -21.39 22.76
C LYS A 106 -1.11 -22.37 23.95
N MET A 107 0.04 -22.56 24.60
CA MET A 107 0.20 -23.53 25.68
C MET A 107 -0.40 -23.08 27.01
N LYS A 108 -0.62 -21.77 27.22
CA LYS A 108 -1.29 -21.23 28.43
C LYS A 108 -2.67 -21.84 28.66
N ASP A 109 -3.42 -22.09 27.58
CA ASP A 109 -4.78 -22.62 27.64
C ASP A 109 -4.82 -24.16 27.74
N VAL A 110 -3.69 -24.83 27.49
CA VAL A 110 -3.61 -26.29 27.34
C VAL A 110 -2.97 -26.95 28.54
N LEU A 111 -1.95 -26.31 29.13
CA LEU A 111 -1.10 -26.91 30.15
C LEU A 111 -0.83 -25.93 31.30
N ALA A 112 -1.39 -26.25 32.46
CA ALA A 112 -1.04 -25.61 33.72
C ALA A 112 -0.13 -26.53 34.54
N ILE A 113 1.08 -26.07 34.85
CA ILE A 113 2.05 -26.81 35.65
C ILE A 113 2.08 -26.17 37.04
N HIS A 114 1.76 -26.97 38.05
CA HIS A 114 1.73 -26.54 39.44
C HIS A 114 2.91 -27.14 40.22
N GLY A 115 3.82 -26.28 40.69
CA GLY A 115 5.06 -26.64 41.39
C GLY A 115 5.43 -25.71 42.56
N GLN A 116 6.66 -25.84 43.09
CA GLN A 116 7.12 -25.03 44.24
C GLN A 116 7.20 -23.52 43.95
N ASN A 117 7.19 -23.11 42.67
CA ASN A 117 7.22 -21.71 42.23
C ASN A 117 5.81 -21.12 41.93
N ASP A 118 4.73 -21.86 42.23
CA ASP A 118 3.32 -21.46 42.00
C ASP A 118 2.87 -20.19 42.71
N GLN A 119 3.70 -19.65 43.60
CA GLN A 119 3.44 -18.37 44.22
C GLN A 119 3.17 -17.28 43.18
N GLN A 120 3.78 -17.33 41.98
CA GLN A 120 3.62 -16.27 40.98
C GLN A 120 2.24 -16.20 40.30
N ALA A 121 1.52 -17.32 40.12
CA ALA A 121 0.18 -17.30 39.51
C ALA A 121 -0.88 -16.73 40.46
N ILE A 122 -0.72 -16.93 41.77
CA ILE A 122 -1.50 -16.28 42.84
C ILE A 122 -1.03 -14.81 43.05
N PHE A 123 -0.08 -14.30 42.27
CA PHE A 123 0.32 -12.89 42.29
C PHE A 123 0.14 -12.21 40.93
N ASP A 124 -0.54 -12.87 39.99
CA ASP A 124 -0.91 -12.22 38.74
C ASP A 124 -2.16 -11.35 38.99
N ASP A 125 -1.94 -10.03 39.03
CA ASP A 125 -3.00 -9.04 39.26
C ASP A 125 -4.15 -9.16 38.25
N SER A 126 -3.89 -9.69 37.05
CA SER A 126 -4.93 -9.90 36.03
C SER A 126 -5.91 -11.02 36.40
N LEU A 127 -5.38 -12.16 36.89
CA LEU A 127 -6.17 -13.29 37.38
C LEU A 127 -6.98 -12.93 38.64
N HIS A 128 -6.44 -12.06 39.50
CA HIS A 128 -7.19 -11.58 40.67
C HIS A 128 -8.44 -10.80 40.31
N ARG A 129 -8.37 -9.95 39.29
CA ARG A 129 -9.53 -9.20 38.83
C ARG A 129 -10.59 -10.15 38.28
N GLU A 130 -10.20 -11.08 37.42
CA GLU A 130 -11.14 -12.07 36.86
C GLU A 130 -11.81 -12.93 37.94
N LEU A 131 -11.06 -13.34 38.97
CA LEU A 131 -11.61 -14.09 40.11
C LEU A 131 -12.60 -13.26 40.94
N VAL A 132 -12.32 -11.97 41.15
CA VAL A 132 -13.21 -11.06 41.88
C VAL A 132 -14.48 -10.78 41.08
N ASP A 133 -14.35 -10.53 39.78
CA ASP A 133 -15.48 -10.30 38.88
C ASP A 133 -16.37 -11.55 38.78
N ALA A 134 -15.76 -12.74 38.68
CA ALA A 134 -16.48 -14.01 38.69
C ALA A 134 -17.19 -14.28 40.03
N TYR A 135 -16.59 -13.89 41.16
CA TYR A 135 -17.22 -13.99 42.48
C TYR A 135 -18.40 -13.02 42.64
N ALA A 136 -18.33 -11.84 42.03
CA ALA A 136 -19.38 -10.84 42.08
C ALA A 136 -20.65 -11.24 41.29
N GLY A 137 -20.56 -12.26 40.44
CA GLY A 137 -21.68 -12.93 39.79
C GLY A 137 -22.35 -12.12 38.69
N ASP A 138 -23.55 -12.56 38.27
CA ASP A 138 -24.25 -12.10 37.06
C ASP A 138 -24.48 -10.57 36.99
N GLU A 139 -24.67 -9.90 38.14
CA GLU A 139 -24.86 -8.44 38.20
C GLU A 139 -23.58 -7.68 37.81
N ALA A 140 -22.41 -8.17 38.23
CA ALA A 140 -21.13 -7.59 37.88
C ALA A 140 -20.75 -7.89 36.43
N GLU A 141 -21.10 -9.08 35.93
CA GLU A 141 -20.89 -9.44 34.53
C GLU A 141 -21.67 -8.53 33.59
N SER A 142 -22.95 -8.24 33.91
CA SER A 142 -23.77 -7.28 33.14
C SER A 142 -23.18 -5.87 33.16
N LEU A 143 -22.75 -5.38 34.32
CA LEU A 143 -22.13 -4.05 34.44
C LEU A 143 -20.79 -3.95 33.72
N CYS A 144 -20.00 -5.04 33.72
CA CYS A 144 -18.73 -5.12 33.02
C CYS A 144 -18.96 -5.11 31.49
N ALA A 145 -19.97 -5.82 31.01
CA ALA A 145 -20.37 -5.78 29.59
C ALA A 145 -20.82 -4.37 29.17
N ASP A 146 -21.63 -3.69 29.98
CA ASP A 146 -22.05 -2.31 29.73
C ASP A 146 -20.84 -1.35 29.70
N TYR A 147 -19.91 -1.51 30.65
CA TYR A 147 -18.67 -0.74 30.71
C TYR A 147 -17.80 -0.96 29.47
N LEU A 148 -17.60 -2.21 29.04
CA LEU A 148 -16.80 -2.54 27.86
C LEU A 148 -17.41 -1.97 26.59
N THR A 149 -18.73 -1.98 26.47
CA THR A 149 -19.46 -1.36 25.35
C THR A 149 -19.19 0.15 25.33
N LEU A 150 -19.34 0.81 26.48
CA LEU A 150 -19.10 2.25 26.60
C LEU A 150 -17.63 2.64 26.34
N LEU A 151 -16.71 1.78 26.77
CA LEU A 151 -15.27 1.95 26.52
C LEU A 151 -14.97 1.84 25.03
N GLN A 152 -15.60 0.88 24.34
CA GLN A 152 -15.45 0.72 22.91
C GLN A 152 -15.99 1.94 22.15
N ASP A 153 -17.17 2.43 22.52
CA ASP A 153 -17.73 3.67 21.95
C ASP A 153 -16.78 4.87 22.16
N LEU A 154 -16.17 4.99 23.34
CA LEU A 154 -15.21 6.06 23.64
C LEU A 154 -13.96 5.96 22.76
N LEU A 155 -13.43 4.75 22.57
CA LEU A 155 -12.26 4.52 21.72
C LEU A 155 -12.55 4.83 20.24
N GLU A 156 -13.73 4.45 19.74
CA GLU A 156 -14.18 4.79 18.39
C GLU A 156 -14.33 6.31 18.20
N ILE A 157 -14.90 7.00 19.19
CA ILE A 157 -15.02 8.47 19.17
C ILE A 157 -13.66 9.13 19.18
N ASP A 158 -12.71 8.66 20.00
CA ASP A 158 -11.35 9.20 20.04
C ASP A 158 -10.60 8.97 18.71
N GLU A 159 -10.78 7.81 18.09
CA GLU A 159 -10.22 7.52 16.77
C GLU A 159 -10.85 8.43 15.70
N ASP A 160 -12.17 8.64 15.74
CA ASP A 160 -12.85 9.58 14.85
C ASP A 160 -12.40 11.03 15.09
N ILE A 161 -12.17 11.44 16.33
CA ILE A 161 -11.62 12.76 16.66
C ILE A 161 -10.22 12.91 16.09
N LEU A 162 -9.37 11.88 16.19
CA LEU A 162 -8.02 11.89 15.60
C LEU A 162 -8.08 11.90 14.07
N ARG A 163 -8.96 11.12 13.45
CA ARG A 163 -9.15 11.07 11.99
C ARG A 163 -9.67 12.38 11.45
N LEU A 164 -10.65 12.96 12.14
CA LEU A 164 -11.18 14.28 11.81
C LEU A 164 -10.14 15.36 12.13
N GLY A 165 -9.30 15.14 13.15
CA GLY A 165 -8.34 16.03 13.78
C GLY A 165 -7.18 16.52 12.92
N GLU A 166 -7.42 16.89 11.66
CA GLU A 166 -6.67 18.02 11.09
C GLU A 166 -6.74 19.16 12.11
N SER A 167 -5.58 19.72 12.47
CA SER A 167 -5.53 20.81 13.45
C SER A 167 -6.45 21.95 12.97
N PRO A 168 -7.09 22.71 13.88
CA PRO A 168 -7.90 23.86 13.48
C PRO A 168 -7.17 24.79 12.51
N GLU A 169 -5.85 24.92 12.66
CA GLU A 169 -4.95 25.66 11.78
C GLU A 169 -4.82 25.02 10.37
N GLN A 170 -4.66 23.69 10.29
CA GLN A 170 -4.60 22.98 9.01
C GLN A 170 -5.91 23.08 8.23
N ARG A 171 -7.05 22.93 8.92
CA ARG A 171 -8.37 23.08 8.30
C ARG A 171 -8.59 24.50 7.78
N ALA A 172 -8.24 25.52 8.57
CA ALA A 172 -8.34 26.91 8.16
C ALA A 172 -7.45 27.21 6.94
N SER A 173 -6.19 26.76 6.97
CA SER A 173 -5.27 26.94 5.83
C SER A 173 -5.76 26.24 4.57
N ARG A 174 -6.34 25.03 4.70
CA ARG A 174 -6.92 24.29 3.57
C ARG A 174 -8.17 24.97 3.03
N GLN A 175 -9.00 25.53 3.89
CA GLN A 175 -10.18 26.30 3.49
C GLN A 175 -9.77 27.57 2.73
N ASP A 176 -8.80 28.32 3.22
CA ASP A 176 -8.28 29.53 2.56
C ASP A 176 -7.70 29.20 1.18
N PHE A 177 -6.90 28.14 1.09
CA PHE A 177 -6.31 27.69 -0.18
C PHE A 177 -7.37 27.28 -1.20
N LEU A 178 -8.36 26.49 -0.79
CA LEU A 178 -9.44 26.06 -1.69
C LEU A 178 -10.31 27.24 -2.12
N SER A 179 -10.58 28.18 -1.21
CA SER A 179 -11.37 29.38 -1.52
C SER A 179 -10.64 30.26 -2.54
N TYR A 180 -9.32 30.45 -2.37
CA TYR A 180 -8.49 31.14 -3.36
C TYR A 180 -8.52 30.46 -4.74
N GLN A 181 -8.40 29.13 -4.81
CA GLN A 181 -8.46 28.41 -6.08
C GLN A 181 -9.82 28.55 -6.77
N ILE A 182 -10.91 28.51 -6.01
CA ILE A 182 -12.26 28.71 -6.53
C ILE A 182 -12.39 30.13 -7.09
N GLU A 183 -11.99 31.15 -6.33
CA GLU A 183 -12.01 32.55 -6.79
C GLU A 183 -11.16 32.77 -8.04
N GLU A 184 -9.98 32.16 -8.12
CA GLU A 184 -9.11 32.24 -9.29
C GLU A 184 -9.81 31.67 -10.54
N ILE A 185 -10.39 30.47 -10.43
CA ILE A 185 -11.09 29.80 -11.54
C ILE A 185 -12.36 30.58 -11.94
N GLU A 186 -13.15 31.02 -10.98
CA GLU A 186 -14.38 31.78 -11.24
C GLU A 186 -14.06 33.14 -11.87
N SER A 187 -12.99 33.81 -11.44
CA SER A 187 -12.55 35.09 -12.01
C SER A 187 -12.06 34.96 -13.45
N ALA A 188 -11.48 33.80 -13.81
CA ALA A 188 -11.05 33.50 -15.18
C ALA A 188 -12.24 33.32 -16.14
N ASN A 189 -13.45 33.04 -15.63
CA ASN A 189 -14.71 32.94 -16.38
C ASN A 189 -14.62 32.10 -17.67
N LEU A 190 -13.86 31.01 -17.59
CA LEU A 190 -13.56 30.13 -18.73
C LEU A 190 -14.84 29.53 -19.31
N GLN A 191 -15.01 29.63 -20.61
CA GLN A 191 -16.17 29.02 -21.30
C GLN A 191 -15.81 27.68 -21.93
N PRO A 192 -16.73 26.68 -21.91
CA PRO A 192 -16.53 25.45 -22.64
C PRO A 192 -16.31 25.72 -24.14
N SER A 193 -15.28 25.12 -24.72
CA SER A 193 -14.89 25.27 -26.14
C SER A 193 -14.34 26.65 -26.56
N GLU A 194 -14.06 27.55 -25.61
CA GLU A 194 -13.49 28.88 -25.90
C GLU A 194 -12.14 28.79 -26.64
N GLU A 195 -11.27 27.86 -26.23
CA GLU A 195 -9.95 27.67 -26.84
C GLU A 195 -10.05 27.31 -28.33
N GLU A 196 -10.98 26.42 -28.70
CA GLU A 196 -11.18 26.04 -30.10
C GLU A 196 -11.68 27.20 -30.97
N GLU A 197 -12.59 28.02 -30.44
CA GLU A 197 -13.09 29.21 -31.13
C GLU A 197 -12.01 30.28 -31.30
N LEU A 198 -11.25 30.56 -30.24
CA LEU A 198 -10.13 31.50 -30.27
C LEU A 198 -9.06 31.06 -31.26
N LEU A 199 -8.69 29.78 -31.28
CA LEU A 199 -7.73 29.23 -32.25
C LEU A 199 -8.23 29.32 -33.70
N LYS A 200 -9.51 29.04 -33.96
CA LYS A 200 -10.11 29.22 -35.29
C LYS A 200 -10.07 30.70 -35.72
N ARG A 201 -10.41 31.61 -34.80
CA ARG A 201 -10.41 33.04 -35.07
C ARG A 201 -9.00 33.57 -35.31
N ALA A 202 -8.02 33.14 -34.52
CA ALA A 202 -6.61 33.48 -34.70
C ALA A 202 -6.09 33.02 -36.06
N LYS A 203 -6.38 31.77 -36.48
CA LYS A 203 -6.01 31.26 -37.82
C LYS A 203 -6.63 32.10 -38.94
N THR A 204 -7.89 32.49 -38.79
CA THR A 204 -8.60 33.31 -39.77
C THR A 204 -7.95 34.69 -39.91
N LEU A 205 -7.62 35.34 -38.78
CA LEU A 205 -6.92 36.62 -38.77
C LEU A 205 -5.52 36.53 -39.38
N GLN A 206 -4.78 35.46 -39.07
CA GLN A 206 -3.45 35.23 -39.63
C GLN A 206 -3.51 35.02 -41.15
N ALA A 207 -4.51 34.27 -41.65
CA ALA A 207 -4.71 34.10 -43.09
C ALA A 207 -5.06 35.42 -43.80
N LEU A 208 -5.88 36.28 -43.18
CA LEU A 208 -6.20 37.61 -43.71
C LEU A 208 -4.96 38.52 -43.74
N GLN A 209 -4.13 38.47 -42.70
CA GLN A 209 -2.87 39.21 -42.68
C GLN A 209 -1.94 38.76 -43.80
N SER A 210 -1.75 37.45 -43.97
CA SER A 210 -0.93 36.91 -45.06
C SER A 210 -1.51 37.30 -46.42
N LEU A 211 -2.83 37.25 -46.62
CA LEU A 211 -3.46 37.68 -47.87
C LEU A 211 -3.14 39.15 -48.17
N ALA A 212 -3.29 40.04 -47.18
CA ALA A 212 -2.98 41.46 -47.33
C ALA A 212 -1.50 41.71 -47.67
N GLU A 213 -0.58 40.99 -47.02
CA GLU A 213 0.86 41.04 -47.32
C GLU A 213 1.15 40.57 -48.76
N HIS A 214 0.53 39.48 -49.21
CA HIS A 214 0.74 38.95 -50.57
C HIS A 214 0.13 39.86 -51.64
N LEU A 215 -1.06 40.42 -51.39
CA LEU A 215 -1.69 41.40 -52.28
C LEU A 215 -0.85 42.67 -52.38
N ASN A 216 -0.35 43.20 -51.26
CA ASN A 216 0.56 44.35 -51.28
C ASN A 216 1.87 44.04 -52.01
N THR A 217 2.41 42.84 -51.82
CA THR A 217 3.62 42.40 -52.55
C THR A 217 3.36 42.36 -54.06
N GLY A 218 2.21 41.82 -54.47
CA GLY A 218 1.77 41.79 -55.87
C GLY A 218 1.56 43.19 -56.46
N LEU A 219 0.83 44.05 -55.75
CA LEU A 219 0.62 45.45 -56.15
C LEU A 219 1.93 46.21 -56.27
N THR A 220 2.87 46.01 -55.34
CA THR A 220 4.20 46.63 -55.42
C THR A 220 4.97 46.11 -56.63
N ALA A 221 4.94 44.81 -56.93
CA ALA A 221 5.62 44.26 -58.11
C ALA A 221 5.05 44.79 -59.44
N LEU A 222 3.74 45.05 -59.51
CA LEU A 222 3.07 45.60 -60.69
C LEU A 222 3.29 47.10 -60.85
N SER A 223 3.21 47.85 -59.74
CA SER A 223 3.07 49.31 -59.72
C SER A 223 4.18 50.05 -58.97
N ALA A 224 5.34 49.42 -58.75
CA ALA A 224 6.48 50.07 -58.08
C ALA A 224 6.82 51.42 -58.74
N GLU A 225 6.87 52.48 -57.93
CA GLU A 225 7.23 53.84 -58.36
C GLU A 225 8.75 54.04 -58.46
N ASN A 226 9.55 53.24 -57.76
CA ASN A 226 11.01 53.41 -57.63
C ASN A 226 11.85 52.41 -58.45
N ASP A 227 11.33 51.20 -58.65
CA ASP A 227 11.87 50.21 -59.61
C ASP A 227 10.89 50.15 -60.78
N LEU A 228 11.35 49.91 -62.01
CA LEU A 228 10.48 49.78 -63.19
C LEU A 228 9.48 48.63 -62.98
N GLY A 229 8.31 48.92 -62.40
CA GLY A 229 7.23 47.95 -62.16
C GLY A 229 6.83 47.26 -63.45
N ALA A 230 6.29 46.04 -63.36
CA ALA A 230 6.00 45.23 -64.55
C ALA A 230 5.12 45.97 -65.58
N LEU A 231 4.13 46.75 -65.12
CA LEU A 231 3.28 47.59 -65.98
C LEU A 231 4.09 48.66 -66.74
N SER A 232 5.07 49.28 -66.08
CA SER A 232 5.94 50.27 -66.71
C SER A 232 6.86 49.65 -67.77
N LEU A 233 7.38 48.44 -67.50
CA LEU A 233 8.20 47.67 -68.45
C LEU A 233 7.38 47.20 -69.66
N ILE A 234 6.16 46.72 -69.43
CA ILE A 234 5.22 46.32 -70.50
C ILE A 234 4.88 47.52 -71.37
N ARG A 235 4.51 48.67 -70.78
CA ARG A 235 4.27 49.92 -71.50
C ARG A 235 5.47 50.36 -72.34
N HIS A 236 6.68 50.26 -71.79
CA HIS A 236 7.90 50.62 -72.49
C HIS A 236 8.21 49.67 -73.65
N ALA A 237 8.05 48.35 -73.45
CA ALA A 237 8.24 47.34 -74.48
C ALA A 237 7.21 47.49 -75.61
N ARG A 238 5.93 47.74 -75.27
CA ARG A 238 4.86 48.00 -76.23
C ARG A 238 5.18 49.21 -77.11
N LYS A 239 5.63 50.32 -76.51
CA LYS A 239 5.99 51.54 -77.27
C LYS A 239 7.13 51.28 -78.26
N ALA A 240 8.18 50.56 -77.84
CA ALA A 240 9.29 50.19 -78.72
C ALA A 240 8.85 49.27 -79.86
N LEU A 241 7.96 48.31 -79.59
CA LEU A 241 7.41 47.42 -80.61
C LEU A 241 6.46 48.14 -81.58
N GLN A 242 5.69 49.12 -81.12
CA GLN A 242 4.86 49.97 -81.99
C GLN A 242 5.71 50.81 -82.95
N GLU A 243 6.85 51.32 -82.51
CA GLU A 243 7.80 52.01 -83.40
C GLU A 243 8.44 51.05 -84.41
N ALA A 244 8.79 49.83 -83.98
CA ALA A 244 9.34 48.78 -84.84
C ALA A 244 8.31 48.15 -85.81
N ALA A 245 7.01 48.23 -85.50
CA ALA A 245 5.91 47.71 -86.33
C ALA A 245 5.84 48.37 -87.72
N ARG A 246 6.51 49.51 -87.92
CA ARG A 246 6.70 50.15 -89.23
C ARG A 246 7.54 49.30 -90.19
N TYR A 247 8.35 48.37 -89.66
CA TYR A 247 9.32 47.58 -90.42
C TYR A 247 9.01 46.08 -90.46
N SER A 248 8.06 45.58 -89.65
CA SER A 248 7.72 44.15 -89.57
C SER A 248 6.30 43.92 -89.05
N SER A 249 5.51 43.11 -89.76
CA SER A 249 4.16 42.71 -89.35
C SER A 249 4.15 41.87 -88.06
N LYS A 250 5.23 41.14 -87.79
CA LYS A 250 5.38 40.33 -86.57
C LYS A 250 5.55 41.20 -85.32
N CYS A 251 6.20 42.36 -85.45
CA CYS A 251 6.29 43.35 -84.36
C CYS A 251 4.93 43.99 -84.05
N LYS A 252 4.04 44.10 -85.06
CA LYS A 252 2.68 44.59 -84.88
C LYS A 252 1.83 43.63 -84.03
N GLN A 253 1.88 42.33 -84.34
CA GLN A 253 1.19 41.29 -83.56
C GLN A 253 1.67 41.27 -82.11
N LEU A 254 2.99 41.32 -81.88
CA LEU A 254 3.56 41.35 -80.53
C LEU A 254 3.17 42.62 -79.74
N ALA A 255 2.98 43.76 -80.40
CA ALA A 255 2.51 44.97 -79.75
C ALA A 255 1.03 44.88 -79.34
N GLU A 256 0.18 44.26 -80.16
CA GLU A 256 -1.24 44.00 -79.86
C GLU A 256 -1.39 42.99 -78.71
N GLU A 257 -0.54 41.96 -78.64
CA GLU A 257 -0.50 41.01 -77.52
C GLU A 257 -0.11 41.69 -76.20
N LEU A 258 0.90 42.59 -76.21
CA LEU A 258 1.28 43.35 -75.02
C LEU A 258 0.21 44.37 -74.59
N GLU A 259 -0.59 44.90 -75.52
CA GLU A 259 -1.70 45.79 -75.21
C GLU A 259 -2.85 45.06 -74.50
N SER A 260 -3.14 43.81 -74.91
CA SER A 260 -4.08 42.95 -74.18
C SER A 260 -3.60 42.65 -72.76
N ILE A 261 -2.31 42.31 -72.61
CA ILE A 261 -1.72 41.98 -71.30
C ILE A 261 -1.69 43.23 -70.40
N GLU A 262 -1.47 44.42 -70.94
CA GLU A 262 -1.55 45.68 -70.19
C GLU A 262 -2.97 45.91 -69.64
N GLY A 263 -4.01 45.69 -70.47
CA GLY A 263 -5.41 45.86 -70.08
C GLY A 263 -5.95 44.82 -69.11
N ASP A 264 -5.36 43.61 -69.05
CA ASP A 264 -5.74 42.56 -68.10
C ASP A 264 -5.10 42.75 -66.71
N VAL A 265 -4.09 43.62 -66.60
CA VAL A 265 -3.28 43.81 -65.39
C VAL A 265 -3.54 45.15 -64.69
N ASP A 266 -4.04 46.17 -65.41
CA ASP A 266 -4.59 47.44 -64.85
C ASP A 266 -5.96 47.22 -64.15
#